data_AF-A0A7S4VV33-F1
#
_entry.id   AF-A0A7S4VV33-F1
#
_cell.length_a   1.000
_cell.length_b   1.000
_cell.length_c   1.000
_cell.angle_alpha   90.00
_cell.angle_beta   90.00
_cell.angle_gamma   90.00
#
_symmetry.space_group_name_H-M   'P 1'
#
loop_
_entity.id
_entity.type
_entity.pdbx_description
1 polymer ?
#
loop_
_entity_poly.entity_id
_entity_poly.type
_entity_poly.pdbx_seq_one_letter_code
_entity_poly.pdbx_strand_id
1 'polypeptide(L)'
;PPALDGRDPAMAARRAVPASSSTSRPRPASLPVPHDKIDQKLDAIASLHAQKVSSLLRSQSRLRSENAELKRSQQQHRQSSSGRGPAFAKAEAEMLRQDVMLWALYNFLGKDVARAEILKVLKAGPKRLSATTREELRWQVEDLQAEARVAREELAQLRAQKRARDVANEGADNAELEAASERVTRLKSEVEASKRRVAQLEQAGAGLQLDIQSLEYVLQQGLICMEEDPLIVGPRRIFGAVGGLETNEELRARALEMEEKLLKLHRTRAGVEEKLLESNAELRELQRSLHQAMGELAVARERADEDERKCALAVQDELLDERRKVRDRADCVEKLQSQIKALRAEHKNAVMDEMRRLAVFQAEAKRQLQFKERVFLERLEEQERAEAESHEEALQDLSAKLGRLRVIGRAAVQDVSAWKAEASECSQEVSRARTELQSEEAALRREAEEEERGHRLVKEAQHSRQEALERKREIVWKLDEVVQQIEAERRKHRDRRSALRDEVGEAVAESRAEAKAKAKAKPQPADGGLGNLEAELA
;
A
#
# COMPACT_ATOMS: atom_id res chain seq x y z
N PRO A 1 -18.53 -2.65 -32.49
CA PRO A 1 -17.62 -3.14 -33.55
C PRO A 1 -17.44 -2.05 -34.62
N PRO A 2 -16.26 -1.92 -35.26
CA PRO A 2 -15.54 -3.03 -35.87
C PRO A 2 -14.21 -3.37 -35.20
N ALA A 3 -13.83 -4.62 -35.44
CA ALA A 3 -12.58 -5.26 -35.10
C ALA A 3 -11.44 -4.74 -35.97
N LEU A 4 -10.21 -4.81 -35.45
CA LEU A 4 -9.03 -5.00 -36.27
C LEU A 4 -8.12 -6.03 -35.61
N ASP A 5 -8.10 -7.19 -36.26
CA ASP A 5 -7.08 -8.22 -36.20
C ASP A 5 -5.70 -7.62 -36.48
N GLY A 6 -4.75 -7.91 -35.58
CA GLY A 6 -3.33 -7.78 -35.81
C GLY A 6 -2.70 -9.17 -35.74
N ARG A 7 -2.85 -9.95 -36.80
CA ARG A 7 -1.92 -11.05 -37.09
C ARG A 7 -0.57 -10.42 -37.43
N ASP A 8 0.49 -10.92 -36.82
CA ASP A 8 1.72 -11.12 -37.55
C ASP A 8 2.46 -12.37 -37.04
N PRO A 9 3.22 -13.04 -37.93
CA PRO A 9 3.63 -14.42 -37.82
C PRO A 9 5.17 -14.50 -37.66
N ALA A 10 5.71 -15.70 -37.89
CA ALA A 10 7.13 -15.99 -38.05
C ALA A 10 7.94 -16.14 -36.75
N MET A 11 8.21 -17.38 -36.39
CA MET A 11 9.50 -17.98 -36.74
C MET A 11 9.49 -19.46 -36.37
N ALA A 12 9.37 -20.27 -37.41
CA ALA A 12 9.64 -21.68 -37.39
C ALA A 12 11.14 -21.90 -37.12
N ALA A 13 11.49 -22.27 -35.88
CA ALA A 13 12.78 -22.86 -35.58
C ALA A 13 12.63 -24.39 -35.53
N ARG A 14 12.80 -25.00 -36.70
CA ARG A 14 13.09 -26.41 -36.87
C ARG A 14 14.29 -26.78 -35.98
N ARG A 15 14.10 -27.66 -35.01
CA ARG A 15 15.22 -28.38 -34.37
C ARG A 15 15.14 -29.84 -34.81
N ALA A 16 15.97 -30.14 -35.78
CA ALA A 16 16.23 -31.48 -36.28
C ALA A 16 16.73 -32.35 -35.12
N VAL A 17 16.05 -33.46 -34.91
CA VAL A 17 16.53 -34.58 -34.11
C VAL A 17 17.60 -35.28 -34.96
N PRO A 18 18.86 -35.42 -34.51
CA PRO A 18 19.79 -36.30 -35.19
C PRO A 18 19.40 -37.74 -34.88
N ALA A 19 19.02 -38.48 -35.92
CA ALA A 19 18.97 -39.93 -35.89
C ALA A 19 20.40 -40.46 -35.67
N SER A 20 20.70 -40.87 -34.44
CA SER A 20 21.91 -41.61 -34.14
C SER A 20 21.74 -43.07 -34.60
N SER A 21 22.55 -43.42 -35.59
CA SER A 21 22.74 -44.73 -36.20
C SER A 21 22.91 -45.86 -35.18
N SER A 22 22.03 -46.85 -35.29
CA SER A 22 22.13 -48.17 -34.69
C SER A 22 23.30 -48.94 -35.32
N THR A 23 24.46 -48.92 -34.67
CA THR A 23 25.57 -49.82 -35.01
C THR A 23 25.46 -51.05 -34.10
N SER A 24 25.02 -52.16 -34.68
CA SER A 24 24.99 -53.47 -34.04
C SER A 24 26.42 -53.96 -33.76
N ARG A 25 26.75 -54.17 -32.48
CA ARG A 25 27.92 -54.94 -32.04
C ARG A 25 27.47 -56.15 -31.20
N PRO A 26 28.17 -57.29 -31.31
CA PRO A 26 27.71 -58.55 -30.75
C PRO A 26 27.89 -58.62 -29.23
N ARG A 27 26.91 -59.22 -28.55
CA ARG A 27 26.94 -59.64 -27.14
C ARG A 27 28.14 -60.56 -26.88
N PRO A 28 29.02 -60.27 -25.91
CA PRO A 28 29.84 -61.31 -25.28
C PRO A 28 29.02 -62.00 -24.19
N ALA A 29 29.21 -63.32 -24.08
CA ALA A 29 28.51 -64.21 -23.18
C ALA A 29 28.55 -63.74 -21.71
N SER A 30 27.38 -63.78 -21.08
CA SER A 30 27.15 -63.51 -19.67
C SER A 30 27.89 -64.51 -18.79
N LEU A 31 28.83 -63.98 -17.99
CA LEU A 31 29.34 -64.65 -16.79
C LEU A 31 28.64 -64.03 -15.57
N PRO A 32 28.35 -64.81 -14.52
CA PRO A 32 27.64 -64.33 -13.34
C PRO A 32 28.54 -63.38 -12.55
N VAL A 33 28.15 -62.11 -12.48
CA VAL A 33 28.75 -61.09 -11.59
C VAL A 33 27.99 -61.13 -10.26
N PRO A 34 28.67 -61.12 -9.09
CA PRO A 34 28.00 -61.16 -7.79
C PRO A 34 27.06 -59.95 -7.62
N HIS A 35 25.78 -60.23 -7.39
CA HIS A 35 24.67 -59.27 -7.35
C HIS A 35 24.87 -58.10 -6.36
N ASP A 36 25.55 -58.36 -5.24
CA ASP A 36 25.70 -57.41 -4.13
C ASP A 36 26.37 -56.06 -4.50
N LYS A 37 27.25 -56.03 -5.52
CA LYS A 37 27.95 -54.79 -5.93
C LYS A 37 27.14 -53.92 -6.88
N ILE A 38 26.18 -54.50 -7.58
CA ILE A 38 25.26 -53.77 -8.46
C ILE A 38 24.19 -53.11 -7.59
N ASP A 39 23.67 -53.84 -6.60
CA ASP A 39 22.67 -53.34 -5.67
C ASP A 39 23.20 -52.15 -4.85
N GLN A 40 24.44 -52.21 -4.37
CA GLN A 40 25.08 -51.07 -3.68
C GLN A 40 25.24 -49.82 -4.54
N LYS A 41 25.50 -49.96 -5.85
CA LYS A 41 25.58 -48.82 -6.77
C LYS A 41 24.20 -48.24 -7.08
N LEU A 42 23.18 -49.10 -7.21
CA LEU A 42 21.80 -48.68 -7.36
C LEU A 42 21.29 -47.94 -6.13
N ASP A 43 21.65 -48.39 -4.93
CA ASP A 43 21.34 -47.71 -3.66
C ASP A 43 22.05 -46.35 -3.55
N ALA A 44 23.32 -46.27 -3.97
CA ALA A 44 24.05 -45.00 -4.00
C ALA A 44 23.39 -43.99 -4.97
N ILE A 45 23.00 -44.42 -6.16
CA ILE A 45 22.28 -43.59 -7.14
C ILE A 45 20.90 -43.19 -6.61
N ALA A 46 20.18 -44.11 -5.98
CA ALA A 46 18.88 -43.83 -5.37
C ALA A 46 19.01 -42.81 -4.22
N SER A 47 20.06 -42.91 -3.40
CA SER A 47 20.35 -41.96 -2.32
C SER A 47 20.68 -40.56 -2.85
N LEU A 48 21.46 -40.48 -3.94
CA LEU A 48 21.84 -39.22 -4.58
C LEU A 48 20.65 -38.58 -5.29
N HIS A 49 19.79 -39.39 -5.92
CA HIS A 49 18.52 -38.94 -6.47
C HIS A 49 17.58 -38.44 -5.37
N ALA A 50 17.45 -39.14 -4.24
CA ALA A 50 16.67 -38.70 -3.09
C ALA A 50 17.19 -37.38 -2.50
N GLN A 51 18.52 -37.20 -2.43
CA GLN A 51 19.14 -35.94 -2.02
C GLN A 51 18.83 -34.80 -3.01
N LYS A 52 18.97 -35.03 -4.32
CA LYS A 52 18.62 -34.05 -5.36
C LYS A 52 17.14 -33.65 -5.28
N VAL A 53 16.23 -34.63 -5.19
CA VAL A 53 14.78 -34.40 -5.01
C VAL A 53 14.51 -33.60 -3.73
N SER A 54 15.16 -33.94 -2.62
CA SER A 54 14.98 -33.20 -1.36
C SER A 54 15.48 -31.74 -1.46
N SER A 55 16.59 -31.49 -2.17
CA SER A 55 17.11 -30.13 -2.37
C SER A 55 16.19 -29.30 -3.28
N LEU A 56 15.63 -29.92 -4.33
CA LEU A 56 14.66 -29.28 -5.22
C LEU A 56 13.39 -28.93 -4.47
N LEU A 57 12.86 -29.86 -3.66
CA LEU A 57 11.70 -29.61 -2.80
C LEU A 57 11.95 -28.49 -1.79
N ARG A 58 13.14 -28.40 -1.19
CA ARG A 58 13.53 -27.28 -0.32
C ARG A 58 13.60 -25.95 -1.07
N SER A 59 14.21 -25.93 -2.26
CA SER A 59 14.27 -24.71 -3.09
C SER A 59 12.87 -24.27 -3.54
N GLN A 60 12.00 -25.22 -3.90
CA GLN A 60 10.62 -24.94 -4.30
C GLN A 60 9.81 -24.41 -3.12
N SER A 61 10.03 -24.95 -1.91
CA SER A 61 9.39 -24.49 -0.69
C SER A 61 9.83 -23.06 -0.33
N ARG A 62 11.13 -22.75 -0.49
CA ARG A 62 11.68 -21.41 -0.28
C ARG A 62 11.16 -20.39 -1.29
N LEU A 63 11.10 -20.76 -2.58
CA LEU A 63 10.51 -19.90 -3.60
C LEU A 63 9.01 -19.66 -3.37
N ARG A 64 8.29 -20.67 -2.86
CA ARG A 64 6.88 -20.51 -2.47
C ARG A 64 6.72 -19.56 -1.28
N SER A 65 7.59 -19.61 -0.27
CA SER A 65 7.54 -18.67 0.86
C SER A 65 7.89 -17.24 0.44
N GLU A 66 8.93 -17.05 -0.37
CA GLU A 66 9.33 -15.73 -0.89
C GLU A 66 8.23 -15.13 -1.80
N ASN A 67 7.59 -15.95 -2.64
CA ASN A 67 6.47 -15.51 -3.47
C ASN A 67 5.23 -15.17 -2.62
N ALA A 68 4.97 -15.91 -1.54
CA ALA A 68 3.91 -15.59 -0.59
C ALA A 68 4.17 -14.27 0.16
N GLU A 69 5.41 -14.01 0.57
CA GLU A 69 5.80 -12.72 1.17
C GLU A 69 5.66 -11.56 0.19
N LEU A 70 6.12 -11.72 -1.06
CA LEU A 70 5.94 -10.71 -2.10
C LEU A 70 4.46 -10.42 -2.36
N LYS A 71 3.61 -11.45 -2.43
CA LYS A 71 2.15 -11.28 -2.56
C LYS A 71 1.54 -10.58 -1.35
N ARG A 72 1.96 -10.91 -0.13
CA ARG A 72 1.50 -10.21 1.09
C ARG A 72 1.94 -8.75 1.10
N SER A 73 3.20 -8.46 0.75
CA SER A 73 3.72 -7.08 0.65
C SER A 73 2.98 -6.27 -0.41
N GLN A 74 2.72 -6.85 -1.59
CA GLN A 74 1.91 -6.21 -2.64
C GLN A 74 0.45 -6.03 -2.20
N GLN A 75 -0.16 -7.00 -1.51
CA GLN A 75 -1.50 -6.85 -0.96
C GLN A 75 -1.54 -5.76 0.11
N GLN A 76 -0.56 -5.67 1.01
CA GLN A 76 -0.46 -4.60 2.01
C GLN A 76 -0.27 -3.22 1.37
N HIS A 77 0.51 -3.13 0.28
CA HIS A 77 0.64 -1.90 -0.49
C HIS A 77 -0.69 -1.50 -1.16
N ARG A 78 -1.44 -2.47 -1.68
CA ARG A 78 -2.78 -2.25 -2.27
C ARG A 78 -3.89 -1.97 -1.25
N GLN A 79 -3.77 -2.52 -0.03
CA GLN A 79 -4.73 -2.34 1.07
C GLN A 79 -4.47 -1.08 1.88
N SER A 80 -3.29 -0.44 1.75
CA SER A 80 -3.08 0.89 2.31
C SER A 80 -4.03 1.88 1.64
N SER A 81 -4.86 2.57 2.43
CA SER A 81 -5.94 3.45 1.96
C SER A 81 -5.46 4.58 1.03
N SER A 82 -4.19 4.96 1.12
CA SER A 82 -3.58 6.00 0.28
C SER A 82 -2.94 5.48 -1.01
N GLY A 83 -2.86 4.17 -1.21
CA GLY A 83 -2.17 3.55 -2.37
C GLY A 83 -0.66 3.82 -2.45
N ARG A 84 -0.10 4.57 -1.48
CA ARG A 84 1.32 4.96 -1.39
C ARG A 84 2.14 4.05 -0.47
N GLY A 85 1.53 3.01 0.05
CA GLY A 85 2.17 2.01 0.91
C GLY A 85 2.09 2.32 2.41
N PRO A 86 2.38 1.33 3.26
CA PRO A 86 2.15 1.40 4.71
C PRO A 86 3.05 2.40 5.45
N ALA A 87 4.25 2.71 4.93
CA ALA A 87 5.15 3.69 5.53
C ALA A 87 4.61 5.13 5.41
N PHE A 88 4.05 5.47 4.24
CA PHE A 88 3.41 6.76 4.02
C PHE A 88 2.13 6.91 4.84
N ALA A 89 1.31 5.87 4.92
CA ALA A 89 0.10 5.89 5.77
C ALA A 89 0.44 6.10 7.25
N LYS A 90 1.53 5.50 7.75
CA LYS A 90 2.03 5.74 9.12
C LYS A 90 2.53 7.17 9.31
N ALA A 91 3.24 7.72 8.33
CA ALA A 91 3.70 9.10 8.38
C ALA A 91 2.52 10.10 8.37
N GLU A 92 1.51 9.88 7.53
CA GLU A 92 0.29 10.70 7.50
C GLU A 92 -0.48 10.64 8.81
N ALA A 93 -0.63 9.45 9.40
CA ALA A 93 -1.30 9.29 10.69
C ALA A 93 -0.55 10.02 11.83
N GLU A 94 0.78 9.95 11.84
CA GLU A 94 1.60 10.65 12.82
C GLU A 94 1.54 12.18 12.61
N MET A 95 1.55 12.66 11.37
CA MET A 95 1.35 14.08 11.06
C MET A 95 -0.01 14.59 11.55
N LEU A 96 -1.09 13.81 11.33
CA LEU A 96 -2.42 14.18 11.82
C LEU A 96 -2.49 14.20 13.35
N ARG A 97 -1.79 13.28 14.02
CA ARG A 97 -1.69 13.27 15.48
C ARG A 97 -0.96 14.51 15.99
N GLN A 98 0.13 14.91 15.33
CA GLN A 98 0.85 16.14 15.61
C GLN A 98 -0.06 17.37 15.41
N ASP A 99 -0.83 17.44 14.32
CA ASP A 99 -1.80 18.53 14.08
C ASP A 99 -2.79 18.66 15.24
N VAL A 100 -3.34 17.55 15.75
CA VAL A 100 -4.27 17.55 16.89
C VAL A 100 -3.60 18.05 18.18
N MET A 101 -2.35 17.64 18.45
CA MET A 101 -1.61 18.12 19.61
C MET A 101 -1.30 19.62 19.52
N LEU A 102 -0.91 20.11 18.34
CA LEU A 102 -0.67 21.54 18.12
C LEU A 102 -1.96 22.32 18.32
N TRP A 103 -3.09 21.81 17.86
CA TRP A 103 -4.40 22.43 18.08
C TRP A 103 -4.81 22.45 19.57
N ALA A 104 -4.49 21.40 20.33
CA ALA A 104 -4.69 21.39 21.77
C ALA A 104 -3.79 22.42 22.48
N LEU A 105 -2.52 22.54 22.09
CA LEU A 105 -1.60 23.58 22.56
C LEU A 105 -2.13 24.98 22.27
N TYR A 106 -2.69 25.19 21.08
CA TYR A 106 -3.33 26.44 20.70
C TYR A 106 -4.48 26.85 21.61
N ASN A 107 -5.37 25.91 21.89
CA ASN A 107 -6.52 26.15 22.75
C ASN A 107 -6.12 26.40 24.20
N PHE A 108 -4.99 25.84 24.65
CA PHE A 108 -4.55 25.93 26.05
C PHE A 108 -3.68 27.16 26.33
N LEU A 109 -2.75 27.51 25.44
CA LEU A 109 -1.78 28.59 25.64
C LEU A 109 -2.16 29.90 24.92
N GLY A 110 -3.13 29.84 24.01
CA GLY A 110 -3.44 30.93 23.09
C GLY A 110 -2.52 30.96 21.87
N LYS A 111 -2.99 31.62 20.80
CA LYS A 111 -2.38 31.57 19.47
C LYS A 111 -0.92 32.01 19.43
N ASP A 112 -0.61 33.16 20.02
CA ASP A 112 0.71 33.77 19.86
C ASP A 112 1.78 33.09 20.73
N VAL A 113 1.41 32.67 21.94
CA VAL A 113 2.31 31.95 22.86
C VAL A 113 2.58 30.53 22.36
N ALA A 114 1.55 29.83 21.86
CA ALA A 114 1.71 28.52 21.24
C ALA A 114 2.59 28.57 19.99
N ARG A 115 2.36 29.55 19.08
CA ARG A 115 3.21 29.77 17.89
C ARG A 115 4.68 29.95 18.28
N ALA A 116 4.96 30.79 19.29
CA ALA A 116 6.31 31.06 19.73
C ALA A 116 7.03 29.80 20.27
N GLU A 117 6.35 28.97 21.06
CA GLU A 117 6.92 27.72 21.57
C GLU A 117 7.11 26.67 20.48
N ILE A 118 6.15 26.53 19.55
CA ILE A 118 6.27 25.60 18.43
C ILE A 118 7.46 26.02 17.53
N LEU A 119 7.62 27.31 17.23
CA LEU A 119 8.78 27.83 16.48
C LEU A 119 10.11 27.54 17.17
N LYS A 120 10.17 27.62 18.51
CA LYS A 120 11.38 27.25 19.27
C LYS A 120 11.70 25.77 19.12
N VAL A 121 10.70 24.89 19.24
CA VAL A 121 10.86 23.43 19.09
C VAL A 121 11.25 23.06 17.67
N LEU A 122 10.62 23.66 16.66
CA LEU A 122 10.94 23.44 15.24
C LEU A 122 12.37 23.88 14.91
N LYS A 123 12.82 25.03 15.43
CA LYS A 123 14.21 25.49 15.30
C LYS A 123 15.23 24.61 16.03
N ALA A 124 14.83 23.96 17.12
CA ALA A 124 15.67 23.02 17.87
C ALA A 124 15.73 21.60 17.24
N GLY A 125 14.83 21.30 16.30
CA GLY A 125 14.75 20.01 15.62
C GLY A 125 15.95 19.67 14.72
N PRO A 126 15.99 18.45 14.15
CA PRO A 126 17.14 17.97 13.38
C PRO A 126 17.42 18.84 12.14
N LYS A 127 18.58 19.51 12.14
CA LYS A 127 19.06 20.50 11.14
C LYS A 127 19.01 20.08 9.65
N ARG A 128 18.82 18.79 9.34
CA ARG A 128 18.80 18.25 7.96
C ARG A 128 17.44 18.34 7.26
N LEU A 129 16.36 18.65 7.97
CA LEU A 129 15.03 18.89 7.41
C LEU A 129 14.74 20.40 7.44
N SER A 130 15.40 21.16 6.57
CA SER A 130 15.20 22.61 6.45
C SER A 130 13.95 23.00 5.65
N ALA A 131 13.06 22.04 5.38
CA ALA A 131 11.81 22.31 4.70
C ALA A 131 10.83 22.94 5.70
N THR A 132 10.24 24.07 5.33
CA THR A 132 9.16 24.70 6.08
C THR A 132 8.09 23.68 6.41
N THR A 133 7.81 23.53 7.70
CA THR A 133 6.77 22.60 8.14
C THR A 133 5.40 23.08 7.65
N ARG A 134 4.46 22.14 7.52
CA ARG A 134 3.09 22.42 7.10
C ARG A 134 2.42 23.50 7.96
N GLU A 135 2.78 23.56 9.24
CA GLU A 135 2.20 24.50 10.19
C GLU A 135 2.82 25.91 10.08
N GLU A 136 4.14 26.02 9.84
CA GLU A 136 4.78 27.30 9.51
C GLU A 136 4.19 27.91 8.22
N LEU A 137 3.92 27.08 7.21
CA LEU A 137 3.24 27.52 5.98
C LEU A 137 1.82 28.00 6.25
N ARG A 138 1.07 27.34 7.15
CA ARG A 138 -0.26 27.79 7.55
C ARG A 138 -0.23 29.16 8.22
N TRP A 139 0.72 29.41 9.12
CA TRP A 139 0.83 30.72 9.77
C TRP A 139 1.22 31.81 8.79
N GLN A 140 2.16 31.55 7.89
CA GLN A 140 2.52 32.50 6.83
C GLN A 140 1.31 32.85 5.97
N VAL A 141 0.46 31.88 5.63
CA VAL A 141 -0.79 32.15 4.91
C VAL A 141 -1.75 32.98 5.73
N GLU A 142 -1.93 32.69 7.02
CA GLU A 142 -2.80 33.48 7.91
C GLU A 142 -2.31 34.92 8.09
N ASP A 143 -1.00 35.12 8.25
CA ASP A 143 -0.37 36.42 8.43
C ASP A 143 -0.48 37.25 7.15
N LEU A 144 -0.18 36.65 5.99
CA LEU A 144 -0.39 37.29 4.68
C LEU A 144 -1.86 37.61 4.40
N GLN A 145 -2.80 36.79 4.87
CA GLN A 145 -4.23 37.08 4.76
C GLN A 145 -4.65 38.26 5.64
N ALA A 146 -4.08 38.38 6.84
CA ALA A 146 -4.32 39.52 7.73
C ALA A 146 -3.75 40.81 7.12
N GLU A 147 -2.52 40.78 6.61
CA GLU A 147 -1.90 41.90 5.89
C GLU A 147 -2.72 42.32 4.66
N ALA A 148 -3.15 41.35 3.85
CA ALA A 148 -4.00 41.61 2.69
C ALA A 148 -5.35 42.22 3.08
N ARG A 149 -5.90 41.88 4.25
CA ARG A 149 -7.12 42.49 4.78
C ARG A 149 -6.89 43.93 5.19
N VAL A 150 -5.84 44.22 5.96
CA VAL A 150 -5.47 45.59 6.36
C VAL A 150 -5.24 46.46 5.11
N ALA A 151 -4.46 45.99 4.14
CA ALA A 151 -4.21 46.71 2.90
C ALA A 151 -5.50 46.98 2.09
N ARG A 152 -6.48 46.06 2.12
CA ARG A 152 -7.80 46.28 1.49
C ARG A 152 -8.62 47.33 2.24
N GLU A 153 -8.59 47.31 3.57
CA GLU A 153 -9.27 48.30 4.40
C GLU A 153 -8.67 49.71 4.19
N GLU A 154 -7.34 49.82 4.14
CA GLU A 154 -6.63 51.08 3.80
C GLU A 154 -6.96 51.58 2.39
N LEU A 155 -6.94 50.69 1.39
CA LEU A 155 -7.35 51.06 0.02
C LEU A 155 -8.82 51.50 -0.05
N ALA A 156 -9.71 50.86 0.71
CA ALA A 156 -11.11 51.26 0.78
C ALA A 156 -11.25 52.64 1.42
N GLN A 157 -10.52 52.93 2.51
CA GLN A 157 -10.48 54.24 3.15
C GLN A 157 -9.94 55.32 2.21
N LEU A 158 -8.83 55.07 1.53
CA LEU A 158 -8.26 56.02 0.56
C LEU A 158 -9.21 56.30 -0.61
N ARG A 159 -9.89 55.26 -1.13
CA ARG A 159 -10.92 55.43 -2.15
C ARG A 159 -12.12 56.24 -1.65
N ALA A 160 -12.56 56.00 -0.41
CA ALA A 160 -13.64 56.76 0.19
C ALA A 160 -13.24 58.24 0.39
N GLN A 161 -12.02 58.50 0.84
CA GLN A 161 -11.49 59.86 0.98
C GLN A 161 -11.34 60.57 -0.36
N LYS A 162 -10.85 59.89 -1.41
CA LYS A 162 -10.76 60.44 -2.77
C LYS A 162 -12.17 60.82 -3.27
N ARG A 163 -13.13 59.89 -3.20
CA ARG A 163 -14.53 60.16 -3.58
C ARG A 163 -15.16 61.30 -2.80
N ALA A 164 -14.90 61.40 -1.50
CA ALA A 164 -15.43 62.50 -0.69
C ALA A 164 -14.86 63.87 -1.10
N ARG A 165 -13.58 63.93 -1.49
CA ARG A 165 -12.95 65.15 -2.02
C ARG A 165 -13.47 65.51 -3.40
N ASP A 166 -13.61 64.52 -4.29
CA ASP A 166 -14.11 64.73 -5.65
C ASP A 166 -15.55 65.29 -5.58
N VAL A 167 -16.43 64.71 -4.76
CA VAL A 167 -17.81 65.20 -4.54
C VAL A 167 -17.84 66.58 -3.89
N ALA A 168 -16.92 66.89 -2.97
CA ALA A 168 -16.87 68.20 -2.33
C ALA A 168 -16.43 69.30 -3.30
N ASN A 169 -15.49 69.00 -4.20
CA ASN A 169 -15.03 69.95 -5.22
C ASN A 169 -16.10 70.14 -6.31
N GLU A 170 -16.66 69.06 -6.85
CA GLU A 170 -17.75 69.13 -7.84
C GLU A 170 -18.99 69.86 -7.28
N GLY A 171 -19.28 69.70 -5.98
CA GLY A 171 -20.36 70.42 -5.33
C GLY A 171 -20.12 71.92 -5.19
N ALA A 172 -18.88 72.36 -4.95
CA ALA A 172 -18.53 73.76 -4.83
C ALA A 172 -18.63 74.50 -6.18
N ASP A 173 -18.07 73.91 -7.24
CA ASP A 173 -18.05 74.52 -8.58
C ASP A 173 -19.48 74.63 -9.17
N ASN A 174 -20.32 73.60 -8.95
CA ASN A 174 -21.72 73.65 -9.35
C ASN A 174 -22.53 74.70 -8.57
N ALA A 175 -22.26 74.87 -7.27
CA ALA A 175 -22.93 75.88 -6.46
C ALA A 175 -22.58 77.31 -6.92
N GLU A 176 -21.34 77.57 -7.33
CA GLU A 176 -20.93 78.85 -7.91
C GLU A 176 -21.63 79.13 -9.26
N LEU A 177 -21.75 78.11 -10.12
CA LEU A 177 -22.45 78.20 -11.39
C LEU A 177 -23.95 78.49 -11.22
N GLU A 178 -24.60 77.81 -10.28
CA GLU A 178 -26.00 78.03 -9.94
C GLU A 178 -26.22 79.45 -9.39
N ALA A 179 -25.37 79.90 -8.47
CA ALA A 179 -25.45 81.26 -7.91
C ALA A 179 -25.28 82.34 -8.99
N ALA A 180 -24.35 82.16 -9.93
CA ALA A 180 -24.16 83.08 -11.06
C ALA A 180 -25.37 83.09 -11.99
N SER A 181 -25.96 81.91 -12.28
CA SER A 181 -27.17 81.77 -13.09
C SER A 181 -28.37 82.48 -12.44
N GLU A 182 -28.57 82.29 -11.13
CA GLU A 182 -29.61 82.98 -10.37
C GLU A 182 -29.44 84.50 -10.38
N ARG A 183 -28.21 85.01 -10.24
CA ARG A 183 -27.95 86.45 -10.31
C ARG A 183 -28.34 87.03 -11.68
N VAL A 184 -28.02 86.34 -12.77
CA VAL A 184 -28.41 86.76 -14.13
C VAL A 184 -29.93 86.75 -14.30
N THR A 185 -30.64 85.76 -13.78
CA THR A 185 -32.11 85.70 -13.90
C THR A 185 -32.79 86.82 -13.10
N ARG A 186 -32.29 87.13 -11.90
CA ARG A 186 -32.77 88.28 -11.08
C ARG A 186 -32.51 89.62 -11.78
N LEU A 187 -31.30 89.87 -12.28
CA LEU A 187 -31.00 91.11 -13.00
C LEU A 187 -31.82 91.27 -14.29
N LYS A 188 -32.13 90.18 -15.00
CA LYS A 188 -33.03 90.23 -16.17
C LYS A 188 -34.44 90.69 -15.78
N SER A 189 -35.00 90.17 -14.69
CA SER A 189 -36.35 90.56 -14.27
C SER A 189 -36.40 92.02 -13.79
N GLU A 190 -35.34 92.50 -13.12
CA GLU A 190 -35.19 93.90 -12.72
C GLU A 190 -35.07 94.85 -13.91
N VAL A 191 -34.27 94.50 -14.92
CA VAL A 191 -34.17 95.26 -16.18
C VAL A 191 -35.53 95.35 -16.89
N GLU A 192 -36.27 94.24 -16.98
CA GLU A 192 -37.61 94.22 -17.58
C GLU A 192 -38.61 95.07 -16.78
N ALA A 193 -38.55 95.03 -15.44
CA ALA A 193 -39.38 95.88 -14.59
C ALA A 193 -39.05 97.38 -14.77
N SER A 194 -37.77 97.73 -14.87
CA SER A 194 -37.32 99.11 -15.09
C SER A 194 -37.70 99.63 -16.48
N LYS A 195 -37.56 98.82 -17.54
CA LYS A 195 -38.05 99.17 -18.90
C LYS A 195 -39.54 99.52 -18.90
N ARG A 196 -40.36 98.76 -18.16
CA ARG A 196 -41.80 99.04 -18.03
C ARG A 196 -42.06 100.38 -17.33
N ARG A 197 -41.29 100.72 -16.29
CA ARG A 197 -41.40 102.02 -15.61
C ARG A 197 -41.03 103.17 -16.54
N VAL A 198 -39.95 103.06 -17.29
CA VAL A 198 -39.55 104.07 -18.29
C VAL A 198 -40.66 104.25 -19.33
N ALA A 199 -41.22 103.17 -19.88
CA ALA A 199 -42.32 103.25 -20.85
C ALA A 199 -43.57 103.93 -20.28
N GLN A 200 -43.91 103.69 -19.00
CA GLN A 200 -45.02 104.36 -18.32
C GLN A 200 -44.78 105.87 -18.14
N LEU A 201 -43.55 106.27 -17.78
CA LEU A 201 -43.18 107.68 -17.66
C LEU A 201 -43.15 108.39 -19.00
N GLU A 202 -42.67 107.74 -20.06
CA GLU A 202 -42.73 108.25 -21.44
C GLU A 202 -44.17 108.50 -21.88
N GLN A 203 -45.07 107.54 -21.61
CA GLN A 203 -46.49 107.67 -21.90
C GLN A 203 -47.14 108.81 -21.10
N ALA A 204 -46.82 108.94 -19.81
CA ALA A 204 -47.32 110.02 -18.96
C ALA A 204 -46.82 111.39 -19.43
N GLY A 205 -45.54 111.49 -19.81
CA GLY A 205 -44.94 112.70 -20.38
C GLY A 205 -45.60 113.12 -21.69
N ALA A 206 -45.86 112.15 -22.59
CA ALA A 206 -46.58 112.40 -23.84
C ALA A 206 -48.03 112.86 -23.60
N GLY A 207 -48.73 112.28 -22.62
CA GLY A 207 -50.07 112.71 -22.22
C GLY A 207 -50.09 114.16 -21.74
N LEU A 208 -49.19 114.50 -20.80
CA LEU A 208 -49.05 115.88 -20.30
C LEU A 208 -48.69 116.88 -21.42
N GLN A 209 -47.89 116.47 -22.40
CA GLN A 209 -47.55 117.31 -23.55
C GLN A 209 -48.78 117.63 -24.41
N LEU A 210 -49.64 116.65 -24.66
CA LEU A 210 -50.90 116.86 -25.37
C LEU A 210 -51.85 117.78 -24.57
N ASP A 211 -51.95 117.57 -23.25
CA ASP A 211 -52.77 118.41 -22.37
C ASP A 211 -52.29 119.87 -22.39
N ILE A 212 -50.97 120.10 -22.30
CA ILE A 212 -50.36 121.43 -22.42
C ILE A 212 -50.70 122.07 -23.76
N GLN A 213 -50.48 121.38 -24.88
CA GLN A 213 -50.78 121.90 -26.23
C GLN A 213 -52.26 122.23 -26.40
N SER A 214 -53.15 121.41 -25.83
CA SER A 214 -54.60 121.66 -25.88
C SER A 214 -54.99 122.92 -25.12
N LEU A 215 -54.40 123.16 -23.94
CA LEU A 215 -54.65 124.36 -23.14
C LEU A 215 -54.01 125.61 -23.76
N GLU A 216 -52.79 125.51 -24.30
CA GLU A 216 -52.13 126.58 -25.05
C GLU A 216 -53.02 127.03 -26.23
N TYR A 217 -53.57 126.07 -26.99
CA TYR A 217 -54.46 126.37 -28.10
C TYR A 217 -55.74 127.09 -27.64
N VAL A 218 -56.37 126.63 -26.55
CA VAL A 218 -57.57 127.28 -25.98
C VAL A 218 -57.26 128.71 -25.52
N LEU A 219 -56.12 128.92 -24.85
CA LEU A 219 -55.68 130.25 -24.43
C LEU A 219 -55.41 131.18 -25.61
N GLN A 220 -54.75 130.68 -26.67
CA GLN A 220 -54.51 131.45 -27.90
C GLN A 220 -55.83 131.86 -28.58
N GLN A 221 -56.80 130.94 -28.68
CA GLN A 221 -58.12 131.25 -29.23
C GLN A 221 -58.87 132.28 -28.36
N GLY A 222 -58.78 132.14 -27.03
CA GLY A 222 -59.38 133.09 -26.09
C GLY A 222 -58.78 134.50 -26.19
N LEU A 223 -57.47 134.61 -26.37
CA LEU A 223 -56.77 135.88 -26.56
C LEU A 223 -57.23 136.60 -27.84
N ILE A 224 -57.37 135.87 -28.96
CA ILE A 224 -57.90 136.42 -30.22
C ILE A 224 -59.30 137.03 -30.01
N CYS A 225 -60.17 136.33 -29.29
CA CYS A 225 -61.52 136.81 -28.96
C CYS A 225 -61.53 138.05 -28.02
N MET A 226 -60.46 138.30 -27.25
CA MET A 226 -60.35 139.47 -26.38
C MET A 226 -59.70 140.68 -27.06
N GLU A 227 -58.89 140.46 -28.10
CA GLU A 227 -58.23 141.51 -28.89
C GLU A 227 -59.13 142.10 -29.99
N GLU A 228 -60.16 141.38 -30.44
CA GLU A 228 -61.15 141.90 -31.36
C GLU A 228 -62.08 142.92 -30.66
N ASP A 229 -61.90 144.22 -30.97
CA ASP A 229 -62.75 145.31 -30.48
C ASP A 229 -64.25 145.03 -30.77
N PRO A 230 -65.17 145.20 -29.80
CA PRO A 230 -66.61 144.94 -29.98
C PRO A 230 -67.32 145.92 -30.93
N LEU A 231 -66.60 146.82 -31.63
CA LEU A 231 -67.17 147.89 -32.45
C LEU A 231 -67.26 147.58 -33.95
N ILE A 232 -66.90 146.38 -34.40
CA ILE A 232 -67.09 145.97 -35.80
C ILE A 232 -67.89 144.66 -35.88
N VAL A 233 -69.20 144.76 -35.60
CA VAL A 233 -70.16 143.66 -35.81
C VAL A 233 -70.59 143.62 -37.28
N GLY A 234 -70.10 142.65 -38.03
CA GLY A 234 -70.83 142.04 -39.14
C GLY A 234 -71.52 140.75 -38.66
N PRO A 235 -72.76 140.44 -39.07
CA PRO A 235 -73.56 139.40 -38.42
C PRO A 235 -73.09 138.00 -38.82
N ARG A 236 -72.53 137.23 -37.89
CA ARG A 236 -72.45 135.77 -38.01
C ARG A 236 -73.51 135.10 -37.15
N ARG A 237 -74.30 134.25 -37.82
CA ARG A 237 -75.50 133.56 -37.34
C ARG A 237 -75.16 132.48 -36.30
N ILE A 238 -75.80 132.62 -35.16
CA ILE A 238 -76.33 131.65 -34.17
C ILE A 238 -76.19 130.16 -34.52
N PHE A 239 -75.57 129.42 -33.61
CA PHE A 239 -76.06 128.19 -32.92
C PHE A 239 -75.30 128.19 -31.57
N GLY A 240 -75.86 128.18 -30.37
CA GLY A 240 -77.19 127.83 -29.89
C GLY A 240 -77.03 127.00 -28.62
N ALA A 241 -76.67 127.61 -27.48
CA ALA A 241 -76.91 127.13 -26.11
C ALA A 241 -76.31 128.09 -25.06
N VAL A 242 -77.16 129.01 -24.58
CA VAL A 242 -77.33 129.46 -23.19
C VAL A 242 -76.10 129.53 -22.26
N GLY A 243 -75.71 130.76 -21.90
CA GLY A 243 -75.05 131.05 -20.62
C GLY A 243 -74.21 132.33 -20.58
N GLY A 244 -74.84 133.51 -20.46
CA GLY A 244 -74.21 134.76 -20.02
C GLY A 244 -73.33 135.50 -21.05
N LEU A 245 -73.60 136.80 -21.25
CA LEU A 245 -72.58 137.73 -21.77
C LEU A 245 -71.52 137.85 -20.68
N GLU A 246 -70.51 136.97 -20.71
CA GLU A 246 -69.39 137.05 -19.78
C GLU A 246 -68.74 138.42 -19.95
N THR A 247 -68.59 139.12 -18.83
CA THR A 247 -67.91 140.40 -18.85
C THR A 247 -66.44 140.18 -19.23
N ASN A 248 -65.78 141.18 -19.80
CA ASN A 248 -64.36 141.11 -20.14
C ASN A 248 -63.50 140.76 -18.89
N GLU A 249 -63.99 141.08 -17.69
CA GLU A 249 -63.39 140.68 -16.41
C GLU A 249 -63.50 139.17 -16.13
N GLU A 250 -64.62 138.52 -16.44
CA GLU A 250 -64.82 137.07 -16.28
C GLU A 250 -63.94 136.26 -17.26
N LEU A 251 -63.81 136.74 -18.51
CA LEU A 251 -62.90 136.13 -19.49
C LEU A 251 -61.43 136.24 -19.06
N ARG A 252 -61.02 137.39 -18.51
CA ARG A 252 -59.67 137.56 -17.92
C ARG A 252 -59.44 136.67 -16.71
N ALA A 253 -60.42 136.53 -15.82
CA ALA A 253 -60.32 135.64 -14.67
C ALA A 253 -60.16 134.16 -15.10
N ARG A 254 -60.91 133.73 -16.13
CA ARG A 254 -60.76 132.40 -16.73
C ARG A 254 -59.42 132.20 -17.43
N ALA A 255 -58.92 133.20 -18.14
CA ALA A 255 -57.60 133.16 -18.75
C ALA A 255 -56.50 132.96 -17.70
N LEU A 256 -56.56 133.71 -16.59
CA LEU A 256 -55.64 133.54 -15.46
C LEU A 256 -55.75 132.15 -14.81
N GLU A 257 -56.96 131.62 -14.63
CA GLU A 257 -57.17 130.25 -14.11
C GLU A 257 -56.56 129.19 -15.04
N MET A 258 -56.69 129.38 -16.35
CA MET A 258 -56.13 128.50 -17.37
C MET A 258 -54.60 128.61 -17.46
N GLU A 259 -54.03 129.82 -17.31
CA GLU A 259 -52.59 130.03 -17.16
C GLU A 259 -52.03 129.35 -15.91
N GLU A 260 -52.73 129.43 -14.76
CA GLU A 260 -52.34 128.70 -13.56
C GLU A 260 -52.37 127.17 -13.77
N LYS A 261 -53.39 126.65 -14.47
CA LYS A 261 -53.49 125.22 -14.83
C LYS A 261 -52.33 124.82 -15.74
N LEU A 262 -52.00 125.66 -16.73
CA LEU A 262 -50.91 125.43 -17.67
C LEU A 262 -49.55 125.42 -16.94
N LEU A 263 -49.31 126.37 -16.03
CA LEU A 263 -48.11 126.37 -15.18
C LEU A 263 -48.03 125.13 -14.28
N LYS A 264 -49.16 124.66 -13.72
CA LYS A 264 -49.22 123.41 -12.97
C LYS A 264 -48.85 122.21 -13.86
N LEU A 265 -49.35 122.14 -15.09
CA LEU A 265 -49.00 121.08 -16.04
C LEU A 265 -47.53 121.12 -16.47
N HIS A 266 -46.94 122.31 -16.68
CA HIS A 266 -45.50 122.40 -16.95
C HIS A 266 -44.67 121.88 -15.78
N ARG A 267 -45.05 122.19 -14.54
CA ARG A 267 -44.36 121.66 -13.35
C ARG A 267 -44.50 120.15 -13.23
N THR A 268 -45.68 119.59 -13.46
CA THR A 268 -45.86 118.13 -13.42
C THR A 268 -45.10 117.45 -14.55
N ARG A 269 -45.09 118.03 -15.76
CA ARG A 269 -44.30 117.54 -16.90
C ARG A 269 -42.81 117.55 -16.58
N ALA A 270 -42.27 118.65 -16.07
CA ALA A 270 -40.87 118.75 -15.66
C ALA A 270 -40.52 117.69 -14.60
N GLY A 271 -41.40 117.46 -13.62
CA GLY A 271 -41.23 116.40 -12.63
C GLY A 271 -41.30 114.98 -13.19
N VAL A 272 -42.06 114.75 -14.28
CA VAL A 272 -42.05 113.45 -15.01
C VAL A 272 -40.77 113.30 -15.83
N GLU A 273 -40.29 114.36 -16.48
CA GLU A 273 -39.03 114.36 -17.23
C GLU A 273 -37.82 114.08 -16.32
N GLU A 274 -37.78 114.67 -15.12
CA GLU A 274 -36.76 114.38 -14.11
C GLU A 274 -36.77 112.90 -13.71
N LYS A 275 -37.94 112.36 -13.33
CA LYS A 275 -38.10 110.93 -12.99
C LYS A 275 -37.75 110.00 -14.16
N LEU A 276 -37.99 110.43 -15.39
CA LEU A 276 -37.65 109.68 -16.59
C LEU A 276 -36.14 109.66 -16.81
N LEU A 277 -35.42 110.76 -16.54
CA LEU A 277 -33.96 110.79 -16.57
C LEU A 277 -33.36 109.90 -15.48
N GLU A 278 -33.89 109.96 -14.25
CA GLU A 278 -33.49 109.08 -13.14
C GLU A 278 -33.71 107.60 -13.48
N SER A 279 -34.93 107.25 -13.91
CA SER A 279 -35.28 105.86 -14.28
C SER A 279 -34.44 105.34 -15.45
N ASN A 280 -34.08 106.21 -16.41
CA ASN A 280 -33.18 105.85 -17.51
C ASN A 280 -31.73 105.66 -17.04
N ALA A 281 -31.27 106.43 -16.06
CA ALA A 281 -29.94 106.22 -15.46
C ALA A 281 -29.88 104.88 -14.74
N GLU A 282 -30.89 104.56 -13.92
CA GLU A 282 -31.04 103.25 -13.26
C GLU A 282 -31.08 102.10 -14.27
N LEU A 283 -31.88 102.24 -15.34
CA LEU A 283 -31.97 101.23 -16.40
C LEU A 283 -30.59 100.96 -17.05
N ARG A 284 -29.82 102.01 -17.33
CA ARG A 284 -28.46 101.86 -17.91
C ARG A 284 -27.49 101.21 -16.93
N GLU A 285 -27.64 101.43 -15.63
CA GLU A 285 -26.81 100.79 -14.60
C GLU A 285 -27.16 99.31 -14.43
N LEU A 286 -28.46 98.98 -14.39
CA LEU A 286 -28.94 97.61 -14.38
C LEU A 286 -28.52 96.85 -15.65
N GLN A 287 -28.57 97.48 -16.82
CA GLN A 287 -28.08 96.89 -18.07
C GLN A 287 -26.58 96.61 -18.05
N ARG A 288 -25.76 97.53 -17.50
CA ARG A 288 -24.32 97.32 -17.32
C ARG A 288 -24.05 96.16 -16.37
N SER A 289 -24.76 96.12 -15.24
CA SER A 289 -24.63 95.06 -14.23
C SER A 289 -25.04 93.69 -14.79
N LEU A 290 -26.13 93.63 -15.57
CA LEU A 290 -26.56 92.42 -16.26
C LEU A 290 -25.50 91.94 -17.26
N HIS A 291 -24.88 92.86 -18.02
CA HIS A 291 -23.85 92.51 -18.99
C HIS A 291 -22.60 91.94 -18.31
N GLN A 292 -22.19 92.54 -17.18
CA GLN A 292 -21.09 92.02 -16.35
C GLN A 292 -21.41 90.62 -15.80
N ALA A 293 -22.59 90.43 -15.20
CA ALA A 293 -23.01 89.14 -14.67
C ALA A 293 -23.14 88.04 -15.74
N MET A 294 -23.56 88.39 -16.96
CA MET A 294 -23.54 87.44 -18.09
C MET A 294 -22.12 87.06 -18.51
N GLY A 295 -21.17 88.00 -18.47
CA GLY A 295 -19.75 87.72 -18.70
C GLY A 295 -19.16 86.79 -17.64
N GLU A 296 -19.45 87.05 -16.36
CA GLU A 296 -19.04 86.17 -15.24
C GLU A 296 -19.62 84.76 -15.39
N LEU A 297 -20.91 84.64 -15.74
CA LEU A 297 -21.55 83.34 -15.99
C LEU A 297 -20.91 82.61 -17.19
N ALA A 298 -20.53 83.33 -18.24
CA ALA A 298 -19.84 82.72 -19.40
C ALA A 298 -18.48 82.16 -19.00
N VAL A 299 -17.68 82.93 -18.24
CA VAL A 299 -16.38 82.47 -17.71
C VAL A 299 -16.56 81.27 -16.76
N ALA A 300 -17.57 81.28 -15.90
CA ALA A 300 -17.86 80.15 -15.02
C ALA A 300 -18.22 78.88 -15.80
N ARG A 301 -19.00 79.00 -16.89
CA ARG A 301 -19.31 77.87 -17.79
C ARG A 301 -18.08 77.35 -18.51
N GLU A 302 -17.24 78.24 -19.05
CA GLU A 302 -16.00 77.82 -19.71
C GLU A 302 -15.06 77.07 -18.75
N ARG A 303 -14.96 77.53 -17.49
CA ARG A 303 -14.19 76.82 -16.45
C ARG A 303 -14.77 75.44 -16.16
N ALA A 304 -16.09 75.34 -15.97
CA ALA A 304 -16.77 74.07 -15.75
C ALA A 304 -16.52 73.10 -16.93
N ASP A 305 -16.66 73.57 -18.18
CA ASP A 305 -16.39 72.76 -19.37
C ASP A 305 -14.91 72.34 -19.47
N GLU A 306 -13.97 73.21 -19.11
CA GLU A 306 -12.54 72.89 -19.06
C GLU A 306 -12.23 71.84 -17.99
N ASP A 307 -12.84 71.94 -16.82
CA ASP A 307 -12.63 71.00 -15.73
C ASP A 307 -13.29 69.65 -16.03
N GLU A 308 -14.46 69.62 -16.67
CA GLU A 308 -15.05 68.40 -17.23
C GLU A 308 -14.10 67.74 -18.25
N ARG A 309 -13.48 68.53 -19.15
CA ARG A 309 -12.49 68.01 -20.11
C ARG A 309 -11.25 67.46 -19.42
N LYS A 310 -10.71 68.16 -18.41
CA LYS A 310 -9.55 67.67 -17.63
C LYS A 310 -9.89 66.38 -16.88
N CYS A 311 -11.08 66.29 -16.28
CA CYS A 311 -11.56 65.08 -15.63
C CYS A 311 -11.72 63.94 -16.64
N ALA A 312 -12.30 64.18 -17.82
CA ALA A 312 -12.42 63.18 -18.88
C ALA A 312 -11.04 62.68 -19.36
N LEU A 313 -10.06 63.58 -19.53
CA LEU A 313 -8.69 63.22 -19.89
C LEU A 313 -8.01 62.41 -18.78
N ALA A 314 -8.17 62.79 -17.52
CA ALA A 314 -7.63 62.05 -16.38
C ALA A 314 -8.20 60.63 -16.30
N VAL A 315 -9.52 60.47 -16.51
CA VAL A 315 -10.17 59.15 -16.57
C VAL A 315 -9.65 58.34 -17.76
N GLN A 316 -9.44 58.96 -18.91
CA GLN A 316 -8.86 58.31 -20.08
C GLN A 316 -7.43 57.83 -19.81
N ASP A 317 -6.59 58.63 -19.15
CA ASP A 317 -5.23 58.26 -18.77
C ASP A 317 -5.21 57.11 -17.76
N GLU A 318 -6.08 57.15 -16.74
CA GLU A 318 -6.26 56.04 -15.79
C GLU A 318 -6.63 54.74 -16.52
N LEU A 319 -7.56 54.80 -17.48
CA LEU A 319 -7.96 53.63 -18.30
C LEU A 319 -6.83 53.13 -19.20
N LEU A 320 -6.01 54.02 -19.77
CA LEU A 320 -4.85 53.63 -20.59
C LEU A 320 -3.78 52.96 -19.73
N ASP A 321 -3.54 53.45 -18.52
CA ASP A 321 -2.61 52.83 -17.59
C ASP A 321 -3.10 51.48 -17.05
N GLU A 322 -4.39 51.33 -16.78
CA GLU A 322 -4.98 50.02 -16.48
C GLU A 322 -4.82 49.06 -17.67
N ARG A 323 -5.06 49.53 -18.90
CA ARG A 323 -4.85 48.72 -20.11
C ARG A 323 -3.40 48.29 -20.29
N ARG A 324 -2.42 49.16 -19.97
CA ARG A 324 -0.99 48.81 -19.96
C ARG A 324 -0.70 47.74 -18.90
N LYS A 325 -1.16 47.93 -17.66
CA LYS A 325 -0.99 46.93 -16.57
C LYS A 325 -1.60 45.57 -16.94
N VAL A 326 -2.77 45.55 -17.58
CA VAL A 326 -3.40 44.32 -18.06
C VAL A 326 -2.57 43.65 -19.15
N ARG A 327 -2.02 44.42 -20.09
CA ARG A 327 -1.13 43.92 -21.14
C ARG A 327 0.17 43.34 -20.56
N ASP A 328 0.81 44.04 -19.62
CA ASP A 328 2.03 43.57 -18.94
C ASP A 328 1.77 42.26 -18.15
N ARG A 329 0.59 42.15 -17.51
CA ARG A 329 0.15 40.91 -16.86
C ARG A 329 -0.06 39.79 -17.87
N ALA A 330 -0.65 40.07 -19.02
CA ALA A 330 -0.83 39.07 -20.08
C ALA A 330 0.51 38.56 -20.61
N ASP A 331 1.47 39.45 -20.86
CA ASP A 331 2.83 39.09 -21.29
C ASP A 331 3.56 38.24 -20.24
N CYS A 332 3.36 38.55 -18.95
CA CYS A 332 3.90 37.75 -17.84
C CYS A 332 3.28 36.35 -17.80
N VAL A 333 1.97 36.24 -17.99
CA VAL A 333 1.25 34.95 -18.08
C VAL A 333 1.76 34.14 -19.27
N GLU A 334 1.96 34.76 -20.43
CA GLU A 334 2.50 34.08 -21.62
C GLU A 334 3.92 33.57 -21.39
N LYS A 335 4.80 34.37 -20.75
CA LYS A 335 6.14 33.93 -20.33
C LYS A 335 6.07 32.74 -19.38
N LEU A 336 5.22 32.79 -18.35
CA LEU A 336 5.04 31.67 -17.42
C LEU A 336 4.51 30.41 -18.12
N GLN A 337 3.56 30.55 -19.04
CA GLN A 337 3.07 29.42 -19.84
C GLN A 337 4.16 28.81 -20.71
N SER A 338 5.03 29.63 -21.31
CA SER A 338 6.18 29.14 -22.08
C SER A 338 7.18 28.38 -21.20
N GLN A 339 7.46 28.87 -19.99
CA GLN A 339 8.31 28.20 -19.00
C GLN A 339 7.71 26.87 -18.53
N ILE A 340 6.41 26.82 -18.27
CA ILE A 340 5.71 25.56 -17.91
C ILE A 340 5.79 24.56 -19.05
N LYS A 341 5.62 25.00 -20.31
CA LYS A 341 5.78 24.13 -21.48
C LYS A 341 7.21 23.59 -21.59
N ALA A 342 8.22 24.44 -21.37
CA ALA A 342 9.63 24.04 -21.37
C ALA A 342 9.92 23.01 -20.26
N LEU A 343 9.52 23.27 -19.02
CA LEU A 343 9.69 22.34 -17.89
C LEU A 343 8.98 21.00 -18.12
N ARG A 344 7.79 21.01 -18.74
CA ARG A 344 7.09 19.77 -19.12
C ARG A 344 7.85 18.99 -20.20
N ALA A 345 8.47 19.67 -21.16
CA ALA A 345 9.30 19.03 -22.18
C ALA A 345 10.59 18.45 -21.57
N GLU A 346 11.26 19.19 -20.69
CA GLU A 346 12.41 18.70 -19.93
C GLU A 346 12.07 17.48 -19.09
N HIS A 347 10.95 17.51 -18.35
CA HIS A 347 10.50 16.38 -17.56
C HIS A 347 10.19 15.15 -18.43
N LYS A 348 9.52 15.34 -19.58
CA LYS A 348 9.28 14.26 -20.55
C LYS A 348 10.60 13.65 -21.05
N ASN A 349 11.60 14.48 -21.37
CA ASN A 349 12.90 14.00 -21.80
C ASN A 349 13.62 13.24 -20.68
N ALA A 350 13.60 13.74 -19.44
CA ALA A 350 14.17 13.06 -18.29
C ALA A 350 13.55 11.67 -18.06
N VAL A 351 12.22 11.56 -18.13
CA VAL A 351 11.52 10.27 -18.01
C VAL A 351 11.91 9.32 -19.15
N MET A 352 12.03 9.82 -20.38
CA MET A 352 12.47 8.99 -21.51
C MET A 352 13.92 8.52 -21.36
N ASP A 353 14.80 9.36 -20.81
CA ASP A 353 16.20 8.98 -20.54
C ASP A 353 16.31 7.98 -19.39
N GLU A 354 15.50 8.11 -18.34
CA GLU A 354 15.38 7.10 -17.28
C GLU A 354 14.86 5.77 -17.84
N MET A 355 13.84 5.79 -18.69
CA MET A 355 13.35 4.59 -19.38
C MET A 355 14.44 3.94 -20.23
N ARG A 356 15.24 4.72 -20.96
CA ARG A 356 16.39 4.20 -21.73
C ARG A 356 17.44 3.58 -20.81
N ARG A 357 17.77 4.22 -19.68
CA ARG A 357 18.70 3.66 -18.69
C ARG A 357 18.18 2.35 -18.09
N LEU A 358 16.90 2.29 -17.72
CA LEU A 358 16.26 1.07 -17.23
C LEU A 358 16.29 -0.04 -18.29
N ALA A 359 16.07 0.27 -19.56
CA ALA A 359 16.17 -0.70 -20.65
C ALA A 359 17.60 -1.25 -20.80
N VAL A 360 18.63 -0.40 -20.67
CA VAL A 360 20.04 -0.83 -20.65
C VAL A 360 20.31 -1.75 -19.45
N PHE A 361 19.88 -1.36 -18.23
CA PHE A 361 20.03 -2.21 -17.04
C PHE A 361 19.31 -3.54 -17.18
N GLN A 362 18.11 -3.59 -17.76
CA GLN A 362 17.40 -4.83 -18.03
C GLN A 362 18.14 -5.71 -19.05
N ALA A 363 18.72 -5.11 -20.10
CA ALA A 363 19.52 -5.83 -21.08
C ALA A 363 20.82 -6.39 -20.47
N GLU A 364 21.50 -5.60 -19.63
CA GLU A 364 22.69 -6.04 -18.88
C GLU A 364 22.35 -7.15 -17.89
N ALA A 365 21.27 -7.01 -17.12
CA ALA A 365 20.82 -8.06 -16.20
C ALA A 365 20.50 -9.36 -16.95
N LYS A 366 19.85 -9.28 -18.12
CA LYS A 366 19.62 -10.45 -18.99
C LYS A 366 20.93 -11.05 -19.47
N ARG A 367 21.92 -10.25 -19.89
CA ARG A 367 23.26 -10.75 -20.28
C ARG A 367 23.98 -11.40 -19.10
N GLN A 368 23.91 -10.82 -17.91
CA GLN A 368 24.51 -11.41 -16.70
C GLN A 368 23.84 -12.73 -16.31
N LEU A 369 22.51 -12.83 -16.41
CA LEU A 369 21.79 -14.09 -16.20
C LEU A 369 22.20 -15.13 -17.23
N GLN A 370 22.20 -14.79 -18.52
CA GLN A 370 22.66 -15.69 -19.58
C GLN A 370 24.12 -16.11 -19.39
N PHE A 371 25.00 -15.22 -18.94
CA PHE A 371 26.38 -15.54 -18.62
C PHE A 371 26.47 -16.51 -17.44
N LYS A 372 25.73 -16.25 -16.34
CA LYS A 372 25.68 -17.16 -15.19
C LYS A 372 25.10 -18.54 -15.57
N GLU A 373 24.08 -18.58 -16.41
CA GLU A 373 23.52 -19.83 -16.95
C GLU A 373 24.56 -20.58 -17.78
N ARG A 374 25.31 -19.91 -18.66
CA ARG A 374 26.40 -20.54 -19.43
C ARG A 374 27.49 -21.09 -18.52
N VAL A 375 27.99 -20.29 -17.58
CA VAL A 375 29.03 -20.74 -16.63
C VAL A 375 28.52 -21.90 -15.77
N PHE A 376 27.24 -21.89 -15.38
CA PHE A 376 26.64 -23.00 -14.64
C PHE A 376 26.54 -24.27 -15.50
N LEU A 377 26.14 -24.16 -16.76
CA LEU A 377 26.09 -25.28 -17.70
C LEU A 377 27.49 -25.83 -18.00
N GLU A 378 28.49 -24.97 -18.22
CA GLU A 378 29.89 -25.38 -18.40
C GLU A 378 30.41 -26.14 -17.19
N ARG A 379 30.13 -25.65 -15.96
CA ARG A 379 30.48 -26.37 -14.74
C ARG A 379 29.79 -27.73 -14.63
N LEU A 380 28.52 -27.83 -15.02
CA LEU A 380 27.81 -29.11 -15.04
C LEU A 380 28.44 -30.06 -16.06
N GLU A 381 28.79 -29.60 -17.26
CA GLU A 381 29.49 -30.41 -18.26
C GLU A 381 30.87 -30.85 -17.77
N GLU A 382 31.63 -29.98 -17.11
CA GLU A 382 32.91 -30.32 -16.48
C GLU A 382 32.72 -31.37 -15.36
N GLN A 383 31.67 -31.24 -14.55
CA GLN A 383 31.34 -32.21 -13.52
C GLN A 383 30.97 -33.57 -14.12
N GLU A 384 30.17 -33.58 -15.18
CA GLU A 384 29.81 -34.81 -15.91
C GLU A 384 31.04 -35.45 -16.57
N ARG A 385 31.96 -34.66 -17.12
CA ARG A 385 33.25 -35.18 -17.65
C ARG A 385 34.11 -35.76 -16.55
N ALA A 386 34.25 -35.08 -15.41
CA ALA A 386 35.01 -35.58 -14.27
C ALA A 386 34.39 -36.85 -13.67
N GLU A 387 33.06 -36.92 -13.57
CA GLU A 387 32.34 -38.13 -13.17
C GLU A 387 32.55 -39.26 -14.18
N ALA A 388 32.51 -38.97 -15.48
CA ALA A 388 32.80 -39.95 -16.53
C ALA A 388 34.25 -40.47 -16.48
N GLU A 389 35.23 -39.59 -16.31
CA GLU A 389 36.65 -39.95 -16.12
C GLU A 389 36.82 -40.81 -14.86
N SER A 390 36.22 -40.43 -13.74
CA SER A 390 36.24 -41.23 -12.50
C SER A 390 35.58 -42.61 -12.70
N HIS A 391 34.49 -42.68 -13.47
CA HIS A 391 33.86 -43.95 -13.85
C HIS A 391 34.77 -44.80 -14.75
N GLU A 392 35.46 -44.19 -15.72
CA GLU A 392 36.43 -44.88 -16.57
C GLU A 392 37.62 -45.41 -15.76
N GLU A 393 38.20 -44.60 -14.87
CA GLU A 393 39.25 -45.03 -13.95
C GLU A 393 38.78 -46.19 -13.08
N ALA A 394 37.58 -46.10 -12.50
CA ALA A 394 36.99 -47.19 -11.71
C ALA A 394 36.77 -48.46 -12.53
N LEU A 395 36.41 -48.33 -13.81
CA LEU A 395 36.28 -49.47 -14.74
C LEU A 395 37.64 -50.07 -15.09
N GLN A 396 38.67 -49.25 -15.32
CA GLN A 396 40.04 -49.71 -15.55
C GLN A 396 40.56 -50.45 -14.33
N ASP A 397 40.33 -49.93 -13.13
CA ASP A 397 40.71 -50.54 -11.86
C ASP A 397 40.01 -51.87 -11.63
N LEU A 398 38.70 -51.95 -11.93
CA LEU A 398 37.94 -53.20 -11.91
C LEU A 398 38.46 -54.19 -12.95
N SER A 399 38.84 -53.72 -14.14
CA SER A 399 39.44 -54.58 -15.18
C SER A 399 40.80 -55.13 -14.75
N ALA A 400 41.63 -54.31 -14.09
CA ALA A 400 42.93 -54.70 -13.56
C ALA A 400 42.76 -55.70 -12.40
N LYS A 401 41.78 -55.50 -11.52
CA LYS A 401 41.40 -56.46 -10.47
C LYS A 401 40.90 -57.78 -11.05
N LEU A 402 40.10 -57.75 -12.11
CA LEU A 402 39.68 -58.95 -12.85
C LEU A 402 40.87 -59.65 -13.55
N GLY A 403 41.83 -58.88 -14.07
CA GLY A 403 43.09 -59.40 -14.60
C GLY A 403 43.90 -60.14 -13.53
N ARG A 404 44.07 -59.55 -12.35
CA ARG A 404 44.72 -60.20 -11.19
C ARG A 404 43.98 -61.46 -10.75
N LEU A 405 42.65 -61.40 -10.68
CA LEU A 405 41.82 -62.58 -10.36
C LEU A 405 41.93 -63.68 -11.42
N ARG A 406 42.10 -63.34 -12.71
CA ARG A 406 42.41 -64.33 -13.76
C ARG A 406 43.78 -64.96 -13.60
N VAL A 407 44.78 -64.22 -13.12
CA VAL A 407 46.11 -64.78 -12.82
C VAL A 407 46.03 -65.71 -11.61
N ILE A 408 45.33 -65.31 -10.55
CA ILE A 408 45.07 -66.16 -9.36
C ILE A 408 44.26 -67.40 -9.76
N GLY A 409 43.25 -67.26 -10.62
CA GLY A 409 42.48 -68.39 -11.15
C GLY A 409 43.31 -69.34 -12.00
N ARG A 410 44.31 -68.86 -12.76
CA ARG A 410 45.25 -69.72 -13.50
C ARG A 410 46.23 -70.43 -12.56
N ALA A 411 46.70 -69.77 -11.51
CA ALA A 411 47.52 -70.40 -10.47
C ALA A 411 46.74 -71.51 -9.74
N ALA A 412 45.48 -71.25 -9.35
CA ALA A 412 44.62 -72.26 -8.73
C ALA A 412 44.31 -73.45 -9.67
N VAL A 413 44.21 -73.23 -10.99
CA VAL A 413 44.05 -74.32 -11.97
C VAL A 413 45.34 -75.13 -12.16
N GLN A 414 46.51 -74.51 -11.99
CA GLN A 414 47.80 -75.21 -11.98
C GLN A 414 48.00 -76.01 -10.67
N ASP A 415 47.57 -75.49 -9.52
CA ASP A 415 47.60 -76.21 -8.24
C ASP A 415 46.62 -77.41 -8.25
N VAL A 416 45.44 -77.28 -8.87
CA VAL A 416 44.51 -78.42 -9.06
C VAL A 416 45.06 -79.47 -10.04
N SER A 417 45.96 -79.09 -10.96
CA SER A 417 46.64 -80.04 -11.84
C SER A 417 47.80 -80.79 -11.16
N ALA A 418 48.45 -80.16 -10.17
CA ALA A 418 49.42 -80.82 -9.28
C ALA A 418 48.71 -81.80 -8.32
N TRP A 419 47.56 -81.43 -7.76
CA TRP A 419 46.73 -82.32 -6.93
C TRP A 419 46.16 -83.51 -7.71
N LYS A 420 45.98 -83.39 -9.04
CA LYS A 420 45.60 -84.52 -9.90
C LYS A 420 46.75 -85.50 -10.17
N ALA A 421 48.01 -85.05 -10.10
CA ALA A 421 49.18 -85.93 -10.18
C ALA A 421 49.40 -86.68 -8.86
N GLU A 422 49.29 -85.99 -7.73
CA GLU A 422 49.38 -86.59 -6.38
C GLU A 422 48.21 -87.55 -6.08
N ALA A 423 46.99 -87.27 -6.58
CA ALA A 423 45.86 -88.20 -6.48
C ALA A 423 46.03 -89.47 -7.34
N SER A 424 46.88 -89.44 -8.37
CA SER A 424 47.19 -90.61 -9.21
C SER A 424 48.27 -91.51 -8.59
N GLU A 425 49.19 -90.94 -7.81
CA GLU A 425 50.15 -91.68 -6.97
C GLU A 425 49.44 -92.31 -5.76
N CYS A 426 48.50 -91.59 -5.12
CA CYS A 426 47.66 -92.13 -4.05
C CYS A 426 46.73 -93.27 -4.54
N SER A 427 46.27 -93.26 -5.79
CA SER A 427 45.50 -94.37 -6.40
C SER A 427 46.36 -95.62 -6.65
N GLN A 428 47.65 -95.46 -6.94
CA GLN A 428 48.61 -96.55 -7.09
C GLN A 428 49.09 -97.12 -5.75
N GLU A 429 49.14 -96.30 -4.70
CA GLU A 429 49.41 -96.75 -3.33
C GLU A 429 48.20 -97.44 -2.69
N VAL A 430 46.98 -96.97 -2.94
CA VAL A 430 45.74 -97.63 -2.50
C VAL A 430 45.54 -98.98 -3.19
N SER A 431 46.01 -99.17 -4.43
CA SER A 431 45.95 -100.50 -5.09
C SER A 431 47.01 -101.48 -4.58
N ARG A 432 48.17 -101.01 -4.11
CA ARG A 432 49.16 -101.85 -3.39
C ARG A 432 48.70 -102.21 -1.98
N ALA A 433 48.13 -101.25 -1.25
CA ALA A 433 47.52 -101.48 0.06
C ALA A 433 46.29 -102.41 -0.03
N ARG A 434 45.55 -102.41 -1.14
CA ARG A 434 44.39 -103.31 -1.35
C ARG A 434 44.80 -104.75 -1.67
N THR A 435 45.99 -104.99 -2.21
CA THR A 435 46.55 -106.35 -2.36
C THR A 435 47.20 -106.87 -1.08
N GLU A 436 47.74 -105.98 -0.25
CA GLU A 436 48.26 -106.31 1.09
C GLU A 436 47.09 -106.61 2.06
N LEU A 437 46.04 -105.79 2.06
CA LEU A 437 44.79 -106.05 2.80
C LEU A 437 44.03 -107.30 2.33
N GLN A 438 44.14 -107.72 1.06
CA GLN A 438 43.56 -109.00 0.60
C GLN A 438 44.38 -110.21 1.03
N SER A 439 45.68 -110.05 1.27
CA SER A 439 46.54 -111.09 1.85
C SER A 439 46.42 -111.18 3.38
N GLU A 440 46.15 -110.05 4.05
CA GLU A 440 45.86 -109.98 5.48
C GLU A 440 44.40 -110.38 5.80
N GLU A 441 43.41 -110.07 4.95
CA GLU A 441 42.05 -110.62 5.05
C GLU A 441 42.01 -112.14 4.84
N ALA A 442 42.94 -112.72 4.08
CA ALA A 442 43.05 -114.18 3.93
C ALA A 442 43.74 -114.86 5.13
N ALA A 443 44.57 -114.12 5.89
CA ALA A 443 45.13 -114.56 7.16
C ALA A 443 44.12 -114.39 8.31
N LEU A 444 43.40 -113.27 8.36
CA LEU A 444 42.35 -112.97 9.33
C LEU A 444 41.06 -113.76 9.08
N ARG A 445 40.77 -114.25 7.85
CA ARG A 445 39.70 -115.23 7.61
C ARG A 445 40.06 -116.65 8.08
N ARG A 446 41.35 -116.99 8.21
CA ARG A 446 41.79 -118.26 8.83
C ARG A 446 41.81 -118.18 10.35
N GLU A 447 42.15 -117.02 10.93
CA GLU A 447 41.98 -116.75 12.37
C GLU A 447 40.50 -116.57 12.76
N ALA A 448 39.67 -115.93 11.94
CA ALA A 448 38.23 -115.79 12.19
C ALA A 448 37.44 -117.09 11.94
N GLU A 449 37.91 -118.03 11.11
CA GLU A 449 37.32 -119.38 11.01
C GLU A 449 37.70 -120.30 12.18
N GLU A 450 38.80 -120.01 12.90
CA GLU A 450 39.18 -120.66 14.16
C GLU A 450 38.49 -120.01 15.38
N GLU A 451 38.27 -118.69 15.37
CA GLU A 451 37.44 -117.97 16.35
C GLU A 451 35.93 -118.18 16.14
N GLU A 452 35.44 -118.41 14.91
CA GLU A 452 34.05 -118.83 14.66
C GLU A 452 33.79 -120.29 15.02
N ARG A 453 34.81 -121.18 15.00
CA ARG A 453 34.71 -122.51 15.64
C ARG A 453 34.69 -122.39 17.16
N GLY A 454 35.43 -121.43 17.73
CA GLY A 454 35.33 -121.05 19.14
C GLY A 454 33.96 -120.45 19.52
N HIS A 455 33.40 -119.57 18.69
CA HIS A 455 32.10 -118.94 18.94
C HIS A 455 30.91 -119.84 18.64
N ARG A 456 31.03 -120.84 17.76
CA ARG A 456 30.02 -121.91 17.59
C ARG A 456 30.06 -122.91 18.75
N LEU A 457 31.25 -123.27 19.27
CA LEU A 457 31.38 -124.08 20.49
C LEU A 457 30.95 -123.33 21.76
N VAL A 458 31.15 -122.00 21.84
CA VAL A 458 30.66 -121.17 22.95
C VAL A 458 29.15 -120.91 22.85
N LYS A 459 28.58 -120.79 21.64
CA LYS A 459 27.11 -120.71 21.46
C LYS A 459 26.42 -122.06 21.64
N GLU A 460 27.05 -123.18 21.25
CA GLU A 460 26.58 -124.53 21.57
C GLU A 460 26.80 -124.86 23.05
N ALA A 461 27.85 -124.37 23.71
CA ALA A 461 28.02 -124.47 25.17
C ALA A 461 27.09 -123.53 25.94
N GLN A 462 26.68 -122.38 25.38
CA GLN A 462 25.68 -121.48 25.97
C GLN A 462 24.25 -121.99 25.72
N HIS A 463 23.96 -122.61 24.58
CA HIS A 463 22.71 -123.33 24.30
C HIS A 463 22.63 -124.61 25.14
N SER A 464 23.72 -125.38 25.26
CA SER A 464 23.80 -126.55 26.17
C SER A 464 23.75 -126.15 27.64
N ARG A 465 24.25 -124.95 28.01
CA ARG A 465 24.12 -124.36 29.35
C ARG A 465 22.72 -123.81 29.59
N GLN A 466 22.04 -123.28 28.58
CA GLN A 466 20.63 -122.87 28.66
C GLN A 466 19.69 -124.07 28.71
N GLU A 467 19.91 -125.10 27.89
CA GLU A 467 19.22 -126.40 27.99
C GLU A 467 19.55 -127.12 29.30
N ALA A 468 20.77 -127.03 29.82
CA ALA A 468 21.09 -127.56 31.15
C ALA A 468 20.49 -126.70 32.27
N LEU A 469 20.30 -125.39 32.09
CA LEU A 469 19.59 -124.53 33.03
C LEU A 469 18.07 -124.73 32.94
N GLU A 470 17.52 -125.03 31.77
CA GLU A 470 16.11 -125.36 31.56
C GLU A 470 15.81 -126.77 32.04
N ARG A 471 16.68 -127.76 31.79
CA ARG A 471 16.62 -129.08 32.45
C ARG A 471 16.87 -128.98 33.94
N LYS A 472 17.72 -128.06 34.43
CA LYS A 472 17.84 -127.78 35.88
C LYS A 472 16.60 -127.08 36.43
N ARG A 473 15.95 -126.19 35.69
CA ARG A 473 14.67 -125.57 36.09
C ARG A 473 13.52 -126.58 36.04
N GLU A 474 13.54 -127.52 35.10
CA GLU A 474 12.57 -128.61 34.99
C GLU A 474 12.83 -129.68 36.07
N ILE A 475 14.10 -129.95 36.42
CA ILE A 475 14.48 -130.79 37.56
C ILE A 475 14.18 -130.09 38.88
N VAL A 476 14.39 -128.78 39.01
CA VAL A 476 14.00 -127.98 40.18
C VAL A 476 12.48 -127.89 40.28
N TRP A 477 11.76 -127.78 39.15
CA TRP A 477 10.29 -127.80 39.13
C TRP A 477 9.76 -129.20 39.46
N LYS A 478 10.35 -130.28 38.94
CA LYS A 478 10.03 -131.66 39.33
C LYS A 478 10.49 -131.98 40.75
N LEU A 479 11.56 -131.36 41.26
CA LEU A 479 11.97 -131.43 42.67
C LEU A 479 11.05 -130.61 43.55
N ASP A 480 10.53 -129.47 43.10
CA ASP A 480 9.50 -128.69 43.79
C ASP A 480 8.16 -129.41 43.74
N GLU A 481 7.86 -130.16 42.68
CA GLU A 481 6.68 -131.02 42.56
C GLU A 481 6.83 -132.27 43.45
N VAL A 482 8.02 -132.87 43.53
CA VAL A 482 8.35 -133.95 44.47
C VAL A 482 8.45 -133.42 45.90
N VAL A 483 8.91 -132.19 46.14
CA VAL A 483 8.92 -131.53 47.44
C VAL A 483 7.50 -131.13 47.81
N GLN A 484 6.65 -130.72 46.88
CA GLN A 484 5.21 -130.50 47.10
C GLN A 484 4.47 -131.82 47.29
N GLN A 485 4.89 -132.92 46.67
CA GLN A 485 4.36 -134.27 46.93
C GLN A 485 4.86 -134.79 48.26
N ILE A 486 6.11 -134.54 48.66
CA ILE A 486 6.67 -134.84 49.98
C ILE A 486 6.08 -133.91 51.04
N GLU A 487 5.73 -132.67 50.72
CA GLU A 487 5.03 -131.73 51.59
C GLU A 487 3.54 -132.04 51.65
N ALA A 488 2.92 -132.56 50.60
CA ALA A 488 1.57 -133.09 50.60
C ALA A 488 1.51 -134.43 51.33
N GLU A 489 2.55 -135.27 51.23
CA GLU A 489 2.75 -136.48 52.01
C GLU A 489 3.11 -136.15 53.46
N ARG A 490 3.87 -135.06 53.72
CA ARG A 490 4.14 -134.51 55.06
C ARG A 490 2.95 -133.74 55.61
N ARG A 491 2.04 -133.22 54.78
CA ARG A 491 0.72 -132.69 55.17
C ARG A 491 -0.19 -133.87 55.48
N LYS A 492 -0.28 -134.90 54.65
CA LYS A 492 -0.93 -136.18 55.00
C LYS A 492 -0.31 -136.88 56.21
N HIS A 493 0.99 -136.77 56.44
CA HIS A 493 1.69 -137.27 57.63
C HIS A 493 1.61 -136.30 58.80
N ARG A 494 1.36 -135.00 58.58
CA ARG A 494 1.00 -134.02 59.63
C ARG A 494 -0.47 -134.12 59.99
N ASP A 495 -1.33 -134.54 59.09
CA ASP A 495 -2.76 -134.77 59.29
C ASP A 495 -2.97 -136.16 59.90
N ARG A 496 -2.11 -137.14 59.56
CA ARG A 496 -1.96 -138.41 60.30
C ARG A 496 -1.20 -138.26 61.62
N ARG A 497 -0.22 -137.34 61.73
CA ARG A 497 0.44 -136.98 63.02
C ARG A 497 -0.39 -135.99 63.85
N SER A 498 -1.35 -135.29 63.27
CA SER A 498 -2.33 -134.47 63.99
C SER A 498 -3.44 -135.39 64.47
N ALA A 499 -3.93 -136.33 63.65
CA ALA A 499 -4.80 -137.40 64.16
C ALA A 499 -4.12 -138.23 65.26
N LEU A 500 -2.82 -138.56 65.13
CA LEU A 500 -2.03 -139.21 66.19
C LEU A 500 -1.55 -138.25 67.29
N ARG A 501 -1.69 -136.92 67.15
CA ARG A 501 -1.52 -135.92 68.24
C ARG A 501 -2.84 -135.55 68.89
N ASP A 502 -3.96 -135.78 68.24
CA ASP A 502 -5.29 -135.72 68.84
C ASP A 502 -5.50 -137.01 69.68
N GLU A 503 -4.80 -138.11 69.36
CA GLU A 503 -4.75 -139.33 70.20
C GLU A 503 -3.58 -139.38 71.22
N VAL A 504 -2.49 -138.61 71.05
CA VAL A 504 -1.31 -138.61 71.97
C VAL A 504 -1.07 -137.25 72.66
N GLY A 505 -1.69 -136.17 72.18
CA GLY A 505 -1.63 -134.80 72.73
C GLY A 505 -2.76 -134.48 73.70
N GLU A 506 -3.94 -135.13 73.58
CA GLU A 506 -4.90 -135.24 74.69
C GLU A 506 -4.30 -136.04 75.86
N ALA A 507 -3.30 -136.87 75.59
CA ALA A 507 -2.62 -137.70 76.58
C ALA A 507 -1.34 -137.08 77.19
N VAL A 508 -0.69 -136.06 76.58
CA VAL A 508 0.65 -135.57 77.07
C VAL A 508 0.88 -134.05 77.02
N ALA A 509 0.06 -133.22 76.34
CA ALA A 509 0.26 -131.75 76.33
C ALA A 509 -0.39 -131.00 77.52
N GLU A 510 -1.30 -131.61 78.27
CA GLU A 510 -1.75 -131.13 79.60
C GLU A 510 -0.74 -131.43 80.74
N SER A 511 0.46 -131.95 80.41
CA SER A 511 1.45 -132.41 81.41
C SER A 511 2.88 -131.91 81.18
N ARG A 512 3.05 -130.58 81.08
CA ARG A 512 4.21 -129.78 81.55
C ARG A 512 5.51 -129.78 80.73
N ALA A 513 5.79 -128.76 79.92
CA ALA A 513 6.29 -127.46 80.40
C ALA A 513 5.39 -126.75 81.42
N GLU A 514 5.96 -126.38 82.56
CA GLU A 514 5.68 -125.03 83.08
C GLU A 514 4.19 -124.73 83.36
N ALA A 515 3.57 -125.28 84.40
CA ALA A 515 4.11 -125.17 85.73
C ALA A 515 5.19 -126.21 86.00
N LYS A 516 6.39 -125.74 86.33
CA LYS A 516 6.84 -125.89 87.70
C LYS A 516 8.09 -125.02 87.94
N ALA A 517 8.10 -123.99 88.79
CA ALA A 517 7.28 -123.83 90.00
C ALA A 517 6.92 -125.20 90.63
N LYS A 518 7.97 -125.98 90.97
CA LYS A 518 8.06 -127.28 91.71
C LYS A 518 8.66 -128.49 90.96
N ALA A 519 9.97 -128.56 90.85
CA ALA A 519 10.87 -129.67 91.28
C ALA A 519 10.52 -131.19 91.12
N LYS A 520 11.60 -131.94 90.75
CA LYS A 520 11.95 -133.40 90.89
C LYS A 520 11.29 -134.40 89.89
N ALA A 521 11.99 -135.28 89.14
CA ALA A 521 13.25 -136.05 89.36
C ALA A 521 13.98 -136.55 88.06
N LYS A 522 15.24 -137.02 88.23
CA LYS A 522 16.27 -137.76 87.38
C LYS A 522 15.77 -138.99 86.56
N PRO A 523 16.60 -139.76 85.76
CA PRO A 523 18.04 -139.68 85.33
C PRO A 523 18.29 -139.86 83.77
N GLN A 524 19.41 -139.37 83.16
CA GLN A 524 20.62 -140.08 82.59
C GLN A 524 20.42 -141.43 81.82
N PRO A 525 21.33 -141.88 80.92
CA PRO A 525 22.36 -141.20 80.07
C PRO A 525 22.59 -141.82 78.64
N ALA A 526 23.61 -141.27 77.94
CA ALA A 526 24.58 -141.94 77.04
C ALA A 526 24.24 -142.04 75.54
N ASP A 527 25.16 -141.91 74.57
CA ASP A 527 26.61 -141.64 74.48
C ASP A 527 26.84 -141.16 73.01
N GLY A 528 27.71 -140.20 72.71
CA GLY A 528 29.10 -140.45 72.28
C GLY A 528 29.20 -140.48 70.74
N GLY A 529 30.12 -139.81 70.05
CA GLY A 529 31.26 -138.99 70.44
C GLY A 529 32.16 -138.75 69.21
N LEU A 530 32.97 -137.69 69.31
CA LEU A 530 34.37 -137.56 68.85
C LEU A 530 34.67 -137.59 67.34
N GLY A 531 35.61 -136.81 66.79
CA GLY A 531 36.69 -136.01 67.37
C GLY A 531 37.13 -134.93 66.35
N ASN A 532 37.58 -133.76 66.79
CA ASN A 532 38.94 -133.42 67.28
C ASN A 532 39.97 -133.29 66.13
N LEU A 533 40.47 -132.06 65.90
CA LEU A 533 41.72 -131.46 66.44
C LEU A 533 42.94 -131.93 65.61
N GLU A 534 43.55 -131.06 64.81
CA GLU A 534 44.66 -130.11 65.12
C GLU A 534 46.02 -130.68 64.70
N ALA A 535 46.90 -129.78 64.23
CA ALA A 535 48.38 -129.67 64.33
C ALA A 535 49.25 -130.96 64.43
N GLU A 536 50.49 -131.07 63.95
CA GLU A 536 51.52 -130.17 63.41
C GLU A 536 52.59 -131.05 62.70
N LEU A 537 53.57 -130.39 62.06
CA LEU A 537 54.73 -130.84 61.27
C LEU A 537 55.52 -132.10 61.73
N ALA A 538 56.19 -132.71 60.73
CA ALA A 538 57.16 -133.82 60.76
C ALA A 538 56.59 -135.25 60.81
#